data_AF-A0A855FRM6-F1
#
_entry.id   AF-A0A855FRM6-F1
#
_cell.length_a   1.000
_cell.length_b   1.000
_cell.length_c   1.000
_cell.angle_alpha   90.00
_cell.angle_beta   90.00
_cell.angle_gamma   90.00
#
_symmetry.space_group_name_H-M   'P 1'
#
loop_
_entity.id
_entity.type
_entity.pdbx_description
1 polymer ?
#
loop_
_entity_poly.entity_id
_entity_poly.type
_entity_poly.pdbx_seq_one_letter_code
_entity_poly.pdbx_strand_id
1 'polypeptide(L)'
;MDKNDRIKVIYGLILLLVGLPDGDEIRAGDKLSLEGGMTGIVLCSFDSKDYLPEFNYESWIDICKTGIIVDTDVAGLIHYSEPNPEFELLERKRF
;
A
#
# COMPACT_ATOMS: atom_id res chain seq x y z
N MET A 1 -8.44 42.12 3.36
CA MET A 1 -8.07 40.96 2.51
C MET A 1 -7.87 39.79 3.45
N ASP A 2 -8.67 38.74 3.27
CA ASP A 2 -9.01 37.71 4.27
C ASP A 2 -7.91 36.64 4.47
N LYS A 3 -7.97 35.90 5.58
CA LYS A 3 -6.95 34.99 6.12
C LYS A 3 -7.14 33.51 5.72
N ASN A 4 -7.95 33.18 4.70
CA ASN A 4 -8.42 31.80 4.46
C ASN A 4 -8.07 31.12 3.12
N ASP A 5 -7.20 31.67 2.26
CA ASP A 5 -7.18 31.25 0.84
C ASP A 5 -6.05 30.31 0.37
N ARG A 6 -5.54 29.41 1.21
CA ARG A 6 -4.63 28.35 0.73
C ARG A 6 -4.93 26.95 1.26
N ILE A 7 -6.19 26.54 1.20
CA ILE A 7 -6.53 25.12 1.13
C ILE A 7 -6.56 24.77 -0.36
N LYS A 8 -5.44 24.26 -0.89
CA LYS A 8 -5.44 23.59 -2.20
C LYS A 8 -5.97 22.18 -1.99
N VAL A 9 -7.28 22.09 -2.00
CA VAL A 9 -8.01 20.83 -2.24
C VAL A 9 -7.60 20.34 -3.63
N ILE A 10 -6.72 19.34 -3.69
CA ILE A 10 -6.46 18.59 -4.92
C ILE A 10 -7.38 17.36 -4.90
N TYR A 11 -8.68 17.59 -5.11
CA TYR A 11 -9.57 16.52 -5.59
C TYR A 11 -9.49 16.57 -7.12
N GLY A 12 -8.59 15.77 -7.67
CA GLY A 12 -8.39 15.61 -9.10
C GLY A 12 -7.82 14.22 -9.37
N LEU A 13 -8.67 13.20 -9.29
CA LEU A 13 -8.60 11.95 -10.05
C LEU A 13 -7.18 11.40 -10.32
N ILE A 14 -6.43 11.06 -9.28
CA ILE A 14 -5.44 10.00 -9.41
C ILE A 14 -6.05 8.81 -8.70
N LEU A 15 -6.49 7.85 -9.50
CA LEU A 15 -6.72 6.48 -9.08
C LEU A 15 -5.34 5.93 -8.68
N LEU A 16 -4.83 6.37 -7.53
CA LEU A 16 -3.47 6.05 -7.09
C LEU A 16 -3.55 4.63 -6.55
N LEU A 17 -3.27 3.69 -7.45
CA LEU A 17 -2.75 2.37 -7.10
C LEU A 17 -1.79 2.56 -5.92
N VAL A 18 -1.89 1.74 -4.89
CA VAL A 18 -0.92 1.80 -3.79
C VAL A 18 0.49 1.67 -4.38
N GLY A 19 1.25 2.75 -4.23
CA GLY A 19 2.53 2.97 -4.88
C GLY A 19 3.44 3.77 -3.96
N LEU A 20 4.74 3.62 -4.18
CA LEU A 20 5.79 4.29 -3.45
C LEU A 20 5.87 5.77 -3.87
N PRO A 21 6.49 6.63 -3.06
CA PRO A 21 6.68 8.06 -3.37
C PRO A 21 7.36 8.31 -4.73
N ASP A 22 8.19 7.38 -5.18
CA ASP A 22 8.92 7.45 -6.46
C ASP A 22 8.05 7.08 -7.68
N GLY A 23 6.77 6.75 -7.48
CA GLY A 23 5.84 6.34 -8.53
C GLY A 23 5.92 4.85 -8.88
N ASP A 24 6.72 4.08 -8.14
CA ASP A 24 6.80 2.63 -8.30
C ASP A 24 5.59 1.95 -7.65
N GLU A 25 4.92 1.09 -8.42
CA GLU A 25 3.82 0.27 -7.94
C GLU A 25 4.29 -0.78 -6.92
N ILE A 26 3.54 -0.94 -5.83
CA ILE A 26 3.79 -1.97 -4.82
C ILE A 26 3.18 -3.30 -5.29
N ARG A 27 4.00 -4.36 -5.30
CA ARG A 27 3.62 -5.68 -5.82
C ARG A 27 3.62 -6.74 -4.74
N ALA A 28 2.90 -7.83 -4.98
CA ALA A 28 2.94 -8.98 -4.09
C ALA A 28 4.36 -9.58 -4.03
N GLY A 29 4.85 -9.80 -2.82
CA GLY A 29 6.19 -10.25 -2.52
C GLY A 29 7.22 -9.13 -2.32
N ASP A 30 6.85 -7.86 -2.50
CA ASP A 30 7.74 -6.76 -2.15
C ASP A 30 7.95 -6.68 -0.64
N LYS A 31 9.17 -6.35 -0.24
CA LYS A 31 9.50 -6.06 1.16
C LYS A 31 9.54 -4.56 1.37
N LEU A 32 8.73 -4.07 2.31
CA LEU A 32 8.61 -2.66 2.64
C LEU A 32 9.16 -2.37 4.03
N SER A 33 9.75 -1.20 4.19
CA SER A 33 9.84 -0.50 5.47
C SER A 33 8.54 0.26 5.67
N LEU A 34 7.99 0.18 6.86
CA LEU A 34 6.72 0.79 7.27
C LEU A 34 6.96 1.79 8.40
N GLU A 35 5.90 2.50 8.79
CA GLU A 35 5.92 3.40 9.95
C GLU A 35 6.41 2.72 11.23
N GLY A 36 7.03 3.48 12.13
CA GLY A 36 7.52 2.96 13.40
C GLY A 36 8.71 2.00 13.29
N GLY A 37 9.36 1.91 12.12
CA GLY A 37 10.52 1.05 11.89
C GLY A 37 10.18 -0.43 11.70
N MET A 38 8.89 -0.74 11.45
CA MET A 38 8.46 -2.09 11.11
C MET A 38 8.88 -2.44 9.68
N THR A 39 9.05 -3.73 9.41
CA THR A 39 9.19 -4.23 8.04
C THR A 39 8.13 -5.27 7.74
N GLY A 40 7.79 -5.43 6.47
CA GLY A 40 6.80 -6.42 6.10
C GLY A 40 6.86 -6.82 4.64
N ILE A 41 6.23 -7.96 4.35
CA ILE A 41 6.11 -8.51 3.00
C ILE A 41 4.68 -8.28 2.52
N VAL A 42 4.55 -7.68 1.34
CA VAL A 42 3.25 -7.48 0.70
C VAL A 42 2.72 -8.86 0.28
N LEU A 43 1.61 -9.29 0.85
CA LEU A 43 0.97 -10.54 0.46
C LEU A 43 -0.01 -10.37 -0.69
N CYS A 44 -0.62 -9.19 -0.78
CA CYS A 44 -1.65 -8.89 -1.76
C CYS A 44 -1.70 -7.40 -2.07
N SER A 45 -1.88 -7.06 -3.34
CA SER A 45 -2.30 -5.76 -3.85
C SER A 45 -3.67 -5.94 -4.52
N PHE A 46 -4.70 -5.37 -3.90
CA PHE A 46 -6.07 -5.41 -4.41
C PHE A 46 -6.25 -4.53 -5.65
N ASP A 47 -5.43 -3.49 -5.78
CA ASP A 47 -5.49 -2.56 -6.91
C ASP A 47 -5.07 -3.23 -8.22
N SER A 48 -4.01 -4.03 -8.18
CA SER A 48 -3.49 -4.79 -9.34
C SER A 48 -3.99 -6.23 -9.40
N LYS A 49 -4.71 -6.70 -8.37
CA LYS A 49 -5.12 -8.11 -8.17
C LYS A 49 -3.92 -9.07 -8.16
N ASP A 50 -2.77 -8.58 -7.69
CA ASP A 50 -1.55 -9.34 -7.53
C ASP A 50 -1.47 -9.86 -6.10
N TYR A 51 -1.29 -11.16 -5.91
CA TYR A 51 -1.20 -11.76 -4.58
C TYR A 51 -0.34 -13.02 -4.59
N LEU A 52 0.29 -13.29 -3.45
CA LEU A 52 1.09 -14.49 -3.26
C LEU A 52 0.19 -15.74 -3.21
N PRO A 53 0.63 -16.89 -3.74
CA PRO A 53 -0.17 -18.12 -3.78
C PRO A 53 -0.71 -18.59 -2.41
N GLU A 54 0.02 -18.29 -1.34
CA GLU A 54 -0.34 -18.59 0.05
C GLU A 54 -1.41 -17.65 0.62
N PHE A 55 -1.69 -16.53 -0.04
CA PHE A 55 -2.68 -15.56 0.41
C PHE A 55 -4.10 -15.96 -0.05
N ASN A 56 -5.02 -16.11 0.90
CA ASN A 56 -6.41 -16.48 0.61
C ASN A 56 -7.24 -15.26 0.18
N TYR A 57 -7.01 -14.81 -1.06
CA TYR A 57 -7.63 -13.60 -1.64
C TYR A 57 -9.16 -13.53 -1.47
N GLU A 58 -9.86 -14.62 -1.76
CA GLU A 58 -11.33 -14.72 -1.71
C GLU A 58 -11.92 -14.41 -0.32
N SER A 59 -11.16 -14.62 0.77
CA SER A 59 -11.64 -14.33 2.13
C SER A 59 -11.60 -12.83 2.47
N TRP A 60 -10.94 -12.01 1.66
CA TRP A 60 -10.70 -10.60 1.96
C TRP A 60 -11.37 -9.63 0.98
N ILE A 61 -11.68 -10.06 -0.24
CA ILE A 61 -12.22 -9.17 -1.30
C ILE A 61 -13.51 -8.43 -0.95
N ASP A 62 -14.35 -9.00 -0.08
CA ASP A 62 -15.60 -8.36 0.32
C ASP A 62 -15.38 -7.17 1.27
N ILE A 63 -14.25 -7.17 1.98
CA ILE A 63 -13.89 -6.20 3.02
C ILE A 63 -12.83 -5.22 2.48
N CYS A 64 -11.81 -5.75 1.80
CA CYS A 64 -10.67 -5.02 1.27
C CYS A 64 -10.78 -4.91 -0.25
N LYS A 65 -11.16 -3.72 -0.75
CA LYS A 65 -11.39 -3.48 -2.18
C LYS A 65 -10.20 -2.84 -2.89
N THR A 66 -9.34 -2.16 -2.14
CA THR A 66 -8.21 -1.37 -2.64
C THR A 66 -7.02 -1.49 -1.69
N GLY A 67 -5.85 -1.14 -2.21
CA GLY A 67 -4.59 -1.10 -1.49
C GLY A 67 -3.96 -2.46 -1.23
N ILE A 68 -3.18 -2.59 -0.15
CA ILE A 68 -2.29 -3.73 0.08
C ILE A 68 -2.52 -4.40 1.43
N ILE A 69 -2.31 -5.71 1.50
CA ILE A 69 -2.09 -6.42 2.77
C ILE A 69 -0.62 -6.75 2.90
N VAL A 70 -0.07 -6.41 4.06
CA VAL A 70 1.32 -6.61 4.42
C VAL A 70 1.40 -7.50 5.65
N ASP A 71 2.19 -8.55 5.59
CA ASP A 71 2.58 -9.34 6.76
C ASP A 71 3.81 -8.69 7.40
N THR A 72 3.59 -8.08 8.56
CA THR A 72 4.59 -7.30 9.28
C THR A 72 5.30 -8.13 10.34
N ASP A 73 6.57 -7.84 10.57
CA ASP A 73 7.41 -8.50 11.56
C ASP A 73 6.96 -8.29 13.02
N VAL A 74 6.20 -7.22 13.30
CA VAL A 74 5.76 -6.85 14.65
C VAL A 74 4.26 -7.07 14.89
N ALA A 75 3.41 -6.64 13.96
CA ALA A 75 1.95 -6.57 14.17
C ALA A 75 1.16 -7.65 13.42
N GLY A 76 1.85 -8.50 12.63
CA GLY A 76 1.21 -9.47 11.75
C GLY A 76 0.56 -8.80 10.54
N LEU A 77 -0.61 -9.28 10.13
CA LEU A 77 -1.30 -8.80 8.94
C LEU A 77 -1.93 -7.41 9.14
N ILE A 78 -1.50 -6.44 8.34
CA ILE A 78 -2.08 -5.10 8.26
C ILE A 78 -2.60 -4.84 6.86
N HIS A 79 -3.83 -4.31 6.76
CA HIS A 79 -4.39 -3.77 5.52
C HIS A 79 -4.17 -2.26 5.46
N TYR A 80 -3.49 -1.82 4.40
CA TYR A 80 -3.32 -0.41 4.07
C TYR A 80 -4.19 -0.09 2.86
N SER A 81 -5.31 0.60 3.10
CA SER A 81 -6.27 0.97 2.06
C SER A 81 -5.84 2.15 1.20
N GLU A 82 -4.87 2.93 1.67
CA GLU A 82 -4.34 4.13 1.03
C GLU A 82 -2.80 4.07 1.00
N PRO A 83 -2.15 4.69 -0.01
CA PRO A 83 -0.70 4.79 -0.05
C PRO A 83 -0.19 5.63 1.12
N ASN A 84 0.86 5.15 1.79
CA ASN A 84 1.54 5.88 2.84
C ASN A 84 2.90 6.39 2.32
N PRO A 85 3.17 7.71 2.37
CA PRO A 85 4.44 8.27 1.91
C PRO A 85 5.65 7.83 2.74
N GLU A 86 5.45 7.27 3.93
CA GLU A 86 6.52 6.70 4.77
C GLU A 86 6.92 5.28 4.36
N PHE A 87 6.27 4.71 3.35
CA PHE A 87 6.66 3.41 2.82
C PHE A 87 7.92 3.52 1.97
N GLU A 88 8.90 2.69 2.30
CA GLU A 88 10.13 2.56 1.52
C GLU A 88 10.27 1.12 1.04
N LEU A 89 10.57 0.94 -0.25
CA LEU A 89 10.84 -0.38 -0.80
C LEU A 89 12.25 -0.83 -0.44
N LEU A 90 12.34 -1.91 0.32
CA LEU A 90 13.60 -2.51 0.72
C LEU A 90 14.06 -3.56 -0.29
N GLU A 91 13.12 -4.36 -0.81
CA GLU A 91 13.42 -5.41 -1.77
C GLU A 91 12.26 -5.62 -2.75
N ARG A 92 12.57 -5.65 -4.05
CA ARG A 92 11.64 -6.03 -5.12
C ARG A 92 11.83 -7.50 -5.42
N LYS A 93 10.75 -8.28 -5.43
CA LYS A 93 10.81 -9.68 -5.85
C LYS A 93 11.26 -9.76 -7.33
N ARG A 94 12.43 -10.35 -7.56
CA ARG A 94 12.94 -10.65 -8.91
C ARG A 94 12.47 -12.05 -9.30
N PHE A 95 11.57 -12.13 -10.26
CA PHE A 95 11.19 -13.37 -10.93
C PHE A 95 12.04 -13.57 -12.19
#